data_AF-A0A534RG64-F1
#
_entry.id   AF-A0A534RG64-F1
#
_cell.length_a   1.000
_cell.length_b   1.000
_cell.length_c   1.000
_cell.angle_alpha   90.00
_cell.angle_beta   90.00
_cell.angle_gamma   90.00
#
_symmetry.space_group_name_H-M   'P 1'
#
loop_
_entity.id
_entity.type
_entity.pdbx_description
1 polymer ?
#
loop_
_entity_poly.entity_id
_entity_poly.type
_entity_poly.pdbx_seq_one_letter_code
_entity_poly.pdbx_strand_id
1 'polypeptide(L)' 'MPSRTEFEAREAATLAPYAMPSRNSRGRRHPESEHPFRMAFQRDRDRIIHSTAFRRLEYKTQVFVNHEGDYYR' A
#
# COMPACT_ATOMS: atom_id res chain seq x y z
N MET A 1 -18.99 1.90 8.19
CA MET A 1 -17.64 2.11 7.61
C MET A 1 -17.75 3.18 6.55
N PRO A 2 -16.83 4.16 6.48
CA PRO A 2 -16.88 5.17 5.43
C PRO A 2 -16.76 4.50 4.06
N SER A 3 -17.52 5.01 3.11
CA SER A 3 -17.42 4.65 1.70
C SER A 3 -16.08 5.09 1.11
N ARG A 4 -15.68 4.46 0.00
CA ARG A 4 -14.48 4.88 -0.74
C ARG A 4 -14.53 6.37 -1.12
N THR A 5 -15.68 6.86 -1.58
CA THR A 5 -15.86 8.25 -2.02
C THR A 5 -15.61 9.25 -0.89
N GLU A 6 -16.05 8.92 0.33
CA GLU A 6 -15.80 9.77 1.51
C GLU A 6 -14.31 9.81 1.87
N PHE A 7 -13.58 8.69 1.74
CA PHE A 7 -12.13 8.68 1.92
C PHE A 7 -11.41 9.52 0.87
N GLU A 8 -11.79 9.38 -0.40
CA GLU A 8 -11.20 10.18 -1.48
C GLU A 8 -11.50 11.68 -1.29
N ALA A 9 -12.68 12.05 -0.78
CA ALA A 9 -13.03 13.43 -0.45
C ALA A 9 -12.15 14.01 0.66
N ARG A 10 -11.95 13.26 1.74
CA ARG A 10 -11.04 13.65 2.82
C ARG A 10 -9.60 13.77 2.34
N GLU A 11 -9.15 12.82 1.52
CA GLU A 11 -7.82 12.84 0.91
C GLU A 11 -7.62 14.12 0.09
N ALA A 12 -8.56 14.48 -0.80
CA ALA A 12 -8.49 15.69 -1.61
C ALA A 12 -8.49 16.99 -0.78
N ALA A 13 -9.13 17.00 0.40
CA ALA A 13 -9.14 18.16 1.29
C ALA A 13 -7.87 18.28 2.16
N THR A 14 -7.16 17.18 2.39
CA THR A 14 -6.06 17.12 3.37
C THR A 14 -4.68 17.08 2.71
N LEU A 15 -4.59 16.49 1.52
CA LEU A 15 -3.33 16.36 0.80
C LEU A 15 -2.80 17.72 0.32
N ALA A 16 -1.46 17.86 0.30
CA ALA A 16 -0.81 19.01 -0.29
C ALA A 16 -1.12 19.11 -1.81
N PRO A 17 -1.08 20.31 -2.42
CA PRO A 17 -1.46 20.50 -3.83
C PRO A 17 -0.66 19.66 -4.84
N TYR A 18 0.57 19.31 -4.48
CA TYR A 18 1.49 18.49 -5.30
C TYR A 18 1.46 17.00 -4.96
N ALA A 19 0.65 16.57 -3.99
CA ALA A 19 0.54 15.17 -3.63
C ALA A 19 -0.27 14.39 -4.69
N MET A 20 -0.11 13.07 -4.72
CA MET A 20 -0.84 12.18 -5.63
C MET A 20 -2.10 11.64 -4.94
N PRO A 21 -3.31 12.12 -5.26
CA PRO A 21 -4.52 11.57 -4.69
C PRO A 21 -4.87 10.23 -5.34
N SER A 22 -5.42 9.30 -4.55
CA SER A 22 -5.82 7.95 -4.96
C SER A 22 -6.81 7.97 -6.12
N ARG A 23 -7.74 8.94 -6.15
CA ARG A 23 -8.73 9.11 -7.22
C ARG A 23 -8.12 9.41 -8.60
N ASN A 24 -6.89 9.93 -8.65
CA ASN A 24 -6.19 10.27 -9.90
C ASN A 24 -5.28 9.13 -10.38
N SER A 25 -5.33 7.96 -9.74
CA SER A 25 -4.59 6.79 -10.21
C SER A 25 -4.89 6.50 -11.69
N ARG A 26 -3.88 6.08 -12.45
CA ARG A 26 -4.04 5.62 -13.84
C ARG A 26 -4.77 4.27 -13.95
N GLY A 27 -5.22 3.71 -12.83
CA GLY A 27 -5.88 2.41 -12.75
C GLY A 27 -4.89 1.24 -12.74
N ARG A 28 -5.39 0.05 -13.07
CA ARG A 28 -4.63 -1.19 -13.07
C ARG A 28 -4.48 -1.73 -14.48
N ARG A 29 -3.39 -2.47 -14.73
CA ARG A 29 -3.13 -3.12 -16.02
C ARG A 29 -4.24 -4.09 -16.42
N HIS A 30 -4.77 -4.82 -15.44
CA HIS A 30 -5.88 -5.74 -15.63
C HIS A 30 -7.16 -5.09 -15.09
N PRO A 31 -8.27 -5.08 -15.87
CA PRO A 31 -9.53 -4.52 -15.42
C PRO A 31 -10.01 -5.20 -14.14
N GLU A 32 -10.42 -4.39 -13.18
CA GLU A 32 -10.88 -4.86 -11.89
C GLU A 32 -11.95 -3.93 -11.36
N SER A 33 -13.01 -4.49 -10.77
CA SER A 33 -14.03 -3.69 -10.13
C SER A 33 -13.46 -2.95 -8.93
N GLU A 34 -13.97 -1.75 -8.71
CA GLU A 34 -13.53 -0.91 -7.63
C GLU A 34 -14.05 -1.41 -6.27
N HIS A 35 -13.22 -1.26 -5.24
CA HIS A 35 -13.59 -1.73 -3.92
C HIS A 35 -14.57 -0.74 -3.25
N PRO A 36 -15.67 -1.21 -2.61
CA PRO A 36 -16.70 -0.32 -2.06
C PRO A 36 -16.18 0.61 -0.95
N PHE A 37 -15.17 0.18 -0.20
CA PHE A 37 -14.67 0.88 0.99
C PHE A 37 -13.19 1.29 0.95
N ARG A 38 -12.39 0.73 0.02
CA ARG A 38 -10.93 0.90 0.02
C ARG A 38 -10.54 1.73 -1.18
N MET A 39 -9.72 2.76 -0.97
CA MET A 39 -9.11 3.53 -2.04
C MET A 39 -8.08 2.68 -2.81
N ALA A 40 -7.70 3.13 -4.01
CA ALA A 40 -6.77 2.42 -4.88
C ALA A 40 -5.46 2.01 -4.16
N PHE A 41 -4.80 2.95 -3.49
CA PHE A 41 -3.53 2.70 -2.81
C PHE A 41 -3.67 1.91 -1.49
N GLN A 42 -4.80 2.03 -0.79
CA GLN A 42 -5.09 1.18 0.37
C GLN A 42 -5.20 -0.29 -0.03
N ARG A 43 -5.87 -0.57 -1.16
CA ARG A 43 -5.99 -1.92 -1.70
C ARG A 43 -4.64 -2.49 -2.14
N ASP A 44 -3.79 -1.67 -2.75
CA ASP A 44 -2.46 -2.11 -3.18
C ASP A 44 -1.54 -2.40 -1.98
N ARG A 45 -1.59 -1.55 -0.94
CA ARG A 45 -0.90 -1.80 0.34
C ARG A 45 -1.31 -3.16 0.93
N ASP A 46 -2.61 -3.43 1.02
CA ASP A 46 -3.10 -4.68 1.60
C ASP A 46 -2.58 -5.90 0.79
N ARG A 47 -2.52 -5.82 -0.55
CA ARG A 47 -1.94 -6.89 -1.39
C ARG A 47 -0.45 -7.11 -1.14
N ILE A 48 0.32 -6.03 -1.03
CA ILE A 48 1.76 -6.10 -0.80
C ILE A 48 2.03 -6.78 0.54
N ILE A 49 1.37 -6.34 1.61
CA ILE A 49 1.53 -6.87 2.97
C ILE A 49 1.25 -8.37 3.05
N HIS A 50 0.24 -8.85 2.31
CA HIS A 50 -0.14 -10.27 2.34
C HIS A 50 0.59 -11.14 1.29
N SER A 51 1.51 -10.55 0.52
CA SER A 51 2.25 -11.31 -0.49
C SER A 51 3.29 -12.25 0.14
N THR A 52 3.51 -13.42 -0.49
CA THR A 52 4.57 -14.35 -0.06
C THR A 52 5.95 -13.71 -0.14
N ALA A 53 6.19 -12.82 -1.11
CA ALA A 53 7.45 -12.10 -1.23
C ALA A 53 7.71 -11.20 -0.02
N PHE A 54 6.71 -10.43 0.42
CA PHE A 54 6.81 -9.57 1.60
C PHE A 54 7.06 -10.38 2.87
N ARG A 55 6.34 -11.49 3.10
CA ARG A 55 6.59 -12.38 4.26
C ARG A 55 8.01 -12.95 4.29
N ARG A 56 8.60 -13.27 3.13
CA ARG A 56 9.98 -13.78 3.05
C ARG A 56 11.03 -12.74 3.44
N LEU A 57 10.68 -11.45 3.49
CA LEU A 57 11.62 -10.41 3.94
C LEU A 57 11.99 -10.56 5.41
N GLU A 58 11.11 -11.14 6.24
CA GLU A 58 11.40 -11.42 7.66
C GLU A 58 12.65 -12.30 7.85
N TYR A 59 12.92 -13.20 6.90
CA TYR A 59 14.07 -14.10 6.93
C TYR A 59 15.19 -13.68 5.99
N LYS A 60 15.15 -12.43 5.48
CA LYS A 60 16.21 -11.85 4.65
C LYS A 60 16.85 -10.70 5.41
N THR A 61 18.17 -10.73 5.46
CA THR A 61 18.94 -9.63 6.00
C THR A 61 19.01 -8.48 5.04
N GLN A 62 19.18 -7.29 5.60
CA GLN A 62 19.63 -6.11 4.87
C GLN A 62 21.12 -5.91 5.19
N VAL A 63 21.96 -5.81 4.16
CA VAL A 63 23.42 -5.58 4.25
C VAL A 63 24.26 -6.74 4.79
N PHE A 64 23.93 -7.35 5.93
CA PHE A 64 24.75 -8.40 6.57
C PHE A 64 24.23 -9.81 6.30
N VAL A 65 24.95 -10.86 6.65
CA VAL A 65 24.44 -12.26 6.62
C VAL A 65 24.04 -12.62 8.05
N ASN A 66 22.93 -13.34 8.24
CA ASN A 66 22.29 -13.68 9.53
C ASN A 66 23.15 -14.49 10.55
N HIS A 67 24.47 -14.56 10.35
CA HIS A 67 25.38 -15.25 11.26
C HIS A 67 25.72 -14.44 12.52
N GLU A 68 25.45 -13.14 12.54
CA GLU A 68 25.74 -12.24 13.68
C GLU A 68 24.47 -11.59 14.26
N GLY A 69 23.56 -12.40 14.82
CA GLY A 69 22.52 -11.93 15.74
C GLY A 69 21.29 -11.24 15.13
N ASP A 70 20.11 -11.68 15.56
CA ASP A 70 18.76 -11.17 15.19
C ASP A 70 18.48 -9.70 15.60
N TYR A 71 19.49 -8.94 16.06
CA TYR A 71 19.33 -7.58 16.56
C TYR A 71 19.70 -6.47 15.57
N TYR A 72 20.17 -6.81 14.36
CA TYR A 72 20.48 -5.82 13.33
C TYR A 72 19.28 -5.65 12.38
N ARG A 73 18.79 -4.41 12.25
CA ARG A 73 17.80 -3.99 11.24
C ARG A 73 18.43 -3.00 10.27
#